data_AF-A0A6N2E3M2-F1
#
_entry.id   AF-A0A6N2E3M2-F1
#
_cell.length_a   1.000
_cell.length_b   1.000
_cell.length_c   1.000
_cell.angle_alpha   90.00
_cell.angle_beta   90.00
_cell.angle_gamma   90.00
#
_symmetry.space_group_name_H-M   'P 1'
#
loop_
_entity.id
_entity.type
_entity.pdbx_description
1 polymer ?
#
loop_
_entity_poly.entity_id
_entity_poly.type
_entity_poly.pdbx_seq_one_letter_code
_entity_poly.pdbx_strand_id
1 'polypeptide(L)'
;MKKRKPKNNRIELNNDGKLSLFTVGCGSAFAKTLSQNNVLLIKGNTHLLVDCGTKTPGVLFHHAIPITDITNFIITHSHADHIGGLEEAMLMSRYVARKKPNIVITPEYQKLLWNQSLRGGCEQNERHDGTTLNFEDFWHPLRPTAVKNSTTITHEIQLGDL
;
A
#
# COMPACT_ATOMS: atom_id res chain seq x y z
N MET A 1 6.55 -30.80 -23.38
CA MET A 1 5.60 -30.01 -22.55
C MET A 1 5.24 -28.73 -23.27
N LYS A 2 4.02 -28.58 -23.81
CA LYS A 2 3.59 -27.30 -24.41
C LYS A 2 3.45 -26.27 -23.29
N LYS A 3 4.38 -25.31 -23.20
CA LYS A 3 4.25 -24.16 -22.30
C LYS A 3 3.01 -23.38 -22.74
N ARG A 4 1.94 -23.49 -21.97
CA ARG A 4 0.73 -22.70 -22.12
C ARG A 4 1.18 -21.24 -21.97
N LYS A 5 1.04 -20.41 -23.02
CA LYS A 5 1.31 -18.97 -22.91
C LYS A 5 0.49 -18.45 -21.72
N PRO A 6 1.09 -17.72 -20.75
CA PRO A 6 0.31 -17.16 -19.66
C PRO A 6 -0.80 -16.31 -20.28
N LYS A 7 -2.06 -16.58 -19.92
CA LYS A 7 -3.13 -15.61 -20.18
C LYS A 7 -2.68 -14.30 -19.55
N ASN A 8 -2.90 -13.20 -20.25
CA ASN A 8 -2.55 -11.88 -19.74
C ASN A 8 -3.43 -11.60 -18.51
N ASN A 9 -2.98 -12.04 -17.34
CA ASN A 9 -3.67 -11.95 -16.05
C ASN A 9 -3.46 -10.58 -15.39
N ARG A 10 -3.07 -9.58 -16.20
CA ARG A 10 -2.83 -8.23 -15.73
C ARG A 10 -4.15 -7.61 -15.29
N ILE A 11 -4.13 -7.05 -14.09
CA ILE A 11 -5.21 -6.21 -13.60
C ILE A 11 -4.81 -4.77 -13.91
N GLU A 12 -5.67 -4.05 -14.63
CA GLU A 12 -5.44 -2.65 -14.93
C GLU A 12 -5.75 -1.80 -13.70
N LEU A 13 -4.93 -0.77 -13.44
CA LEU A 13 -5.08 0.14 -12.29
C LEU A 13 -6.03 1.33 -12.59
N ASN A 14 -6.71 1.27 -13.73
CA ASN A 14 -7.74 2.22 -14.14
C ASN A 14 -8.89 1.48 -14.83
N ASN A 15 -10.05 2.12 -14.90
CA ASN A 15 -11.24 1.57 -15.56
C ASN A 15 -12.20 2.67 -16.05
N ASP A 16 -13.38 2.27 -16.51
CA ASP A 16 -14.43 3.12 -17.06
C ASP A 16 -15.22 3.95 -16.02
N GLY A 17 -14.70 4.09 -14.80
CA GLY A 17 -15.32 4.86 -13.71
C GLY A 17 -16.19 4.01 -12.78
N LYS A 18 -16.33 2.71 -13.02
CA LYS A 18 -16.99 1.78 -12.10
C LYS A 18 -16.08 1.46 -10.91
N LEU A 19 -16.66 1.29 -9.72
CA LEU A 19 -15.89 0.77 -8.59
C LEU A 19 -15.62 -0.72 -8.80
N SER A 20 -14.34 -1.09 -8.84
CA SER A 20 -13.86 -2.47 -8.91
C SER A 20 -13.08 -2.80 -7.65
N LEU A 21 -13.31 -4.00 -7.11
CA LEU A 21 -12.60 -4.54 -5.96
C LEU A 21 -11.84 -5.78 -6.40
N PHE A 22 -10.54 -5.79 -6.18
CA PHE A 22 -9.70 -6.96 -6.39
C PHE A 22 -9.11 -7.42 -5.06
N THR A 23 -9.55 -8.59 -4.61
CA THR A 23 -9.02 -9.23 -3.42
C THR A 23 -7.63 -9.79 -3.73
N VAL A 24 -6.59 -9.13 -3.24
CA VAL A 24 -5.19 -9.58 -3.35
C VAL A 24 -5.00 -10.88 -2.55
N GLY A 25 -5.66 -10.96 -1.40
CA GLY A 25 -5.78 -12.19 -0.63
C GLY A 25 -6.94 -12.09 0.35
N CYS A 26 -7.36 -13.23 0.88
CA CYS A 26 -8.48 -13.34 1.83
C CYS A 26 -8.17 -14.22 3.03
N GLY A 27 -6.92 -14.67 3.18
CA GLY A 27 -6.47 -15.39 4.37
C GLY A 27 -6.09 -14.45 5.52
N SER A 28 -6.10 -14.97 6.73
CA SER A 28 -5.71 -14.24 7.95
C SER A 28 -4.27 -14.56 8.36
N ALA A 29 -3.58 -13.59 8.95
CA ALA A 29 -2.27 -13.76 9.57
C ALA A 29 -1.25 -14.43 8.63
N PHE A 30 -0.84 -15.65 8.95
CA PHE A 30 0.21 -16.37 8.24
C PHE A 30 -0.32 -17.34 7.18
N ALA A 31 -1.52 -17.08 6.64
CA ALA A 31 -2.19 -17.91 5.64
C ALA A 31 -1.24 -18.38 4.52
N LYS A 32 -1.25 -19.69 4.25
CA LYS A 32 -0.28 -20.30 3.32
C LYS A 32 -0.77 -20.29 1.87
N THR A 33 -2.07 -20.46 1.65
CA THR A 33 -2.66 -20.65 0.31
C THR A 33 -3.47 -19.45 -0.19
N LEU A 34 -4.16 -18.73 0.69
CA LEU A 34 -5.12 -17.66 0.32
C LEU A 34 -4.51 -16.24 0.33
N SER A 35 -3.20 -16.12 0.54
CA SER A 35 -2.52 -14.84 0.83
C SER A 35 -3.19 -14.08 1.98
N GLN A 36 -2.76 -12.84 2.26
CA GLN A 36 -3.25 -12.05 3.40
C GLN A 36 -4.41 -11.14 2.97
N ASN A 37 -5.34 -10.84 3.89
CA ASN A 37 -6.56 -10.09 3.62
C ASN A 37 -6.28 -8.64 3.22
N ASN A 38 -6.08 -8.40 1.94
CA ASN A 38 -5.64 -7.13 1.35
C ASN A 38 -6.46 -6.91 0.09
N VAL A 39 -6.86 -5.67 -0.17
CA VAL A 39 -7.82 -5.35 -1.25
C VAL A 39 -7.33 -4.16 -2.07
N LEU A 40 -7.32 -4.31 -3.38
CA LEU A 40 -7.07 -3.23 -4.33
C LEU A 40 -8.41 -2.69 -4.84
N LEU A 41 -8.67 -1.41 -4.58
CA LEU A 41 -9.83 -0.68 -5.08
C LEU A 41 -9.42 0.09 -6.33
N ILE A 42 -10.26 0.11 -7.38
CA ILE A 42 -10.02 0.85 -8.62
C ILE A 42 -11.31 1.53 -9.06
N LYS A 43 -11.23 2.83 -9.38
CA LYS A 43 -12.32 3.62 -9.96
C LYS A 43 -11.74 4.72 -10.83
N GLY A 44 -12.15 4.80 -12.10
CA GLY A 44 -11.63 5.79 -13.04
C GLY A 44 -10.12 5.65 -13.21
N ASN A 45 -9.38 6.73 -12.95
CA ASN A 45 -7.91 6.76 -12.97
C ASN A 45 -7.29 6.59 -11.58
N THR A 46 -8.09 6.26 -10.56
CA THR A 46 -7.63 6.16 -9.17
C THR A 46 -7.70 4.72 -8.68
N HIS A 47 -6.60 4.26 -8.11
CA HIS A 47 -6.54 3.04 -7.32
C HIS A 47 -6.11 3.31 -5.88
N LEU A 48 -6.52 2.43 -4.97
CA LEU A 48 -6.14 2.45 -3.56
C LEU A 48 -5.89 1.02 -3.09
N LEU A 49 -4.69 0.75 -2.58
CA LEU A 49 -4.38 -0.51 -1.94
C LEU A 49 -4.68 -0.41 -0.43
N VAL A 50 -5.65 -1.20 0.02
CA VAL A 50 -6.00 -1.38 1.43
C VAL A 50 -5.15 -2.52 1.98
N ASP A 51 -4.25 -2.17 2.89
CA ASP A 51 -3.20 -3.02 3.46
C ASP A 51 -2.17 -3.54 2.45
N CYS A 52 -0.95 -3.77 2.93
CA CYS A 52 0.15 -4.34 2.17
C CYS A 52 0.93 -5.33 3.05
N GLY A 53 0.34 -6.49 3.27
CA GLY A 53 0.93 -7.63 3.95
C GLY A 53 2.13 -8.22 3.23
N THR A 54 2.88 -9.06 3.93
CA THR A 54 4.14 -9.68 3.44
C THR A 54 4.07 -10.30 2.04
N LYS A 55 2.93 -10.92 1.68
CA LYS A 55 2.76 -11.61 0.39
C LYS A 55 2.24 -10.70 -0.72
N THR A 56 1.75 -9.51 -0.38
CA THR A 56 1.06 -8.62 -1.32
C THR A 56 1.94 -8.23 -2.51
N PRO A 57 3.21 -7.80 -2.35
CA PRO A 57 4.08 -7.50 -3.49
C PRO A 57 4.24 -8.68 -4.45
N GLY A 58 4.42 -9.90 -3.91
CA GLY A 58 4.54 -11.12 -4.70
C GLY A 58 3.25 -11.48 -5.47
N VAL A 59 2.08 -11.31 -4.83
CA VAL A 59 0.79 -11.53 -5.51
C VAL A 59 0.59 -10.51 -6.64
N LEU A 60 0.84 -9.23 -6.39
CA LEU A 60 0.74 -8.18 -7.40
C LEU A 60 1.68 -8.45 -8.57
N PHE A 61 2.92 -8.89 -8.30
CA PHE A 61 3.87 -9.28 -9.33
C PHE A 61 3.35 -10.42 -10.21
N HIS A 62 2.70 -11.44 -9.64
CA HIS A 62 2.05 -12.52 -10.41
C HIS A 62 0.91 -12.02 -11.30
N HIS A 63 0.30 -10.89 -10.96
CA HIS A 63 -0.68 -10.17 -11.77
C HIS A 63 -0.06 -9.07 -12.64
N ALA A 64 1.25 -9.11 -12.89
CA ALA A 64 1.98 -8.14 -13.70
C ALA A 64 1.76 -6.67 -13.25
N ILE A 65 1.61 -6.47 -11.94
CA ILE A 65 1.59 -5.16 -11.29
C ILE A 65 2.84 -5.09 -10.40
N PRO A 66 3.89 -4.37 -10.82
CA PRO A 66 4.97 -4.00 -9.92
C PRO A 66 4.42 -3.23 -8.71
N ILE A 67 4.96 -3.47 -7.51
CA ILE A 67 4.54 -2.72 -6.31
C ILE A 67 4.72 -1.20 -6.47
N THR A 68 5.68 -0.78 -7.30
CA THR A 68 5.96 0.62 -7.64
C THR A 68 4.87 1.29 -8.48
N ASP A 69 3.98 0.52 -9.10
CA ASP A 69 2.82 1.04 -9.83
C ASP A 69 1.66 1.36 -8.88
N ILE A 70 1.68 0.86 -7.65
CA ILE A 70 0.72 1.24 -6.60
C ILE A 70 1.10 2.61 -6.06
N THR A 71 0.20 3.58 -6.18
CA THR A 71 0.49 4.98 -5.83
C THR A 71 -0.26 5.48 -4.62
N ASN A 72 -1.29 4.77 -4.16
CA ASN A 72 -2.07 5.18 -3.00
C ASN A 72 -2.29 3.98 -2.08
N PHE A 73 -2.05 4.19 -0.80
CA PHE A 73 -2.14 3.17 0.24
C PHE A 73 -3.02 3.68 1.38
N ILE A 74 -3.75 2.77 2.02
CA ILE A 74 -4.35 2.97 3.33
C ILE A 74 -4.09 1.71 4.16
N ILE A 75 -3.69 1.89 5.40
CA ILE A 75 -3.30 0.80 6.29
C ILE A 75 -4.25 0.76 7.47
N THR A 76 -4.82 -0.42 7.73
CA THR A 76 -5.79 -0.62 8.79
C THR A 76 -5.13 -0.70 10.16
N HIS A 77 -4.05 -1.48 10.29
CA HIS A 77 -3.28 -1.64 11.53
C HIS A 77 -1.92 -2.32 11.29
N SER A 78 -1.07 -2.38 12.33
CA SER A 78 0.37 -2.70 12.19
C SER A 78 0.74 -4.19 12.24
N HIS A 79 -0.21 -5.13 12.15
CA HIS A 79 0.18 -6.54 12.06
C HIS A 79 0.86 -6.83 10.71
N ALA A 80 1.83 -7.74 10.71
CA ALA A 80 2.68 -8.01 9.54
C ALA A 80 1.89 -8.51 8.30
N ASP A 81 0.72 -9.10 8.49
CA ASP A 81 -0.20 -9.45 7.41
C ASP A 81 -0.91 -8.26 6.77
N HIS A 82 -0.75 -7.07 7.32
CA HIS A 82 -1.27 -5.81 6.81
C HIS A 82 -0.17 -4.80 6.43
N ILE A 83 1.05 -4.94 6.96
CA ILE A 83 2.16 -4.00 6.70
C ILE A 83 3.46 -4.63 6.21
N GLY A 84 3.57 -5.96 6.21
CA GLY A 84 4.84 -6.65 5.98
C GLY A 84 5.42 -6.48 4.56
N GLY A 85 4.64 -5.97 3.61
CA GLY A 85 5.08 -5.60 2.27
C GLY A 85 5.42 -4.12 2.11
N LEU A 86 5.21 -3.28 3.13
CA LEU A 86 5.48 -1.84 3.03
C LEU A 86 6.95 -1.51 2.88
N GLU A 87 7.86 -2.28 3.48
CA GLU A 87 9.30 -2.05 3.31
C GLU A 87 9.71 -2.21 1.84
N GLU A 88 9.26 -3.28 1.16
CA GLU A 88 9.48 -3.44 -0.28
C GLU A 88 8.84 -2.29 -1.06
N ALA A 89 7.60 -1.91 -0.75
CA ALA A 89 6.94 -0.78 -1.40
C ALA A 89 7.76 0.52 -1.27
N MET A 90 8.28 0.82 -0.07
CA MET A 90 9.05 2.02 0.23
C MET A 90 10.40 2.04 -0.49
N LEU A 91 11.19 0.96 -0.34
CA LEU A 91 12.54 0.89 -0.88
C LEU A 91 12.54 0.83 -2.41
N MET A 92 11.63 0.04 -3.00
CA MET A 92 11.49 -0.03 -4.45
C MET A 92 11.00 1.30 -5.04
N SER A 93 10.04 1.95 -4.36
CA SER A 93 9.55 3.28 -4.77
C SER A 93 10.65 4.33 -4.75
N ARG A 94 11.47 4.36 -3.68
CA ARG A 94 12.56 5.32 -3.53
C ARG A 94 13.72 5.07 -4.49
N TYR A 95 14.27 3.86 -4.50
CA TYR A 95 15.54 3.58 -5.16
C TYR A 95 15.40 3.15 -6.62
N VAL A 96 14.30 2.49 -6.98
CA VAL A 96 14.08 1.96 -8.33
C VAL A 96 13.18 2.89 -9.12
N ALA A 97 11.96 3.14 -8.64
CA ALA A 97 10.99 3.96 -9.36
C ALA A 97 11.25 5.47 -9.24
N ARG A 98 12.03 5.89 -8.22
CA ARG A 98 12.29 7.30 -7.88
C ARG A 98 11.01 8.12 -7.81
N LYS A 99 9.95 7.50 -7.28
CA LYS A 99 8.61 8.06 -7.16
C LYS A 99 8.11 7.78 -5.76
N LYS A 100 7.60 8.81 -5.09
CA LYS A 100 7.08 8.68 -3.74
C LYS A 100 5.56 8.40 -3.79
N PRO A 101 5.07 7.28 -3.26
CA PRO A 101 3.64 6.99 -3.20
C PRO A 101 2.93 7.77 -2.08
N ASN A 102 1.61 7.87 -2.20
CA ASN A 102 0.73 8.46 -1.19
C ASN A 102 0.31 7.43 -0.14
N ILE A 103 0.13 7.87 1.11
CA ILE A 103 -0.48 7.06 2.16
C ILE A 103 -1.51 7.87 2.96
N VAL A 104 -2.75 7.38 3.01
CA VAL A 104 -3.78 7.95 3.87
C VAL A 104 -3.52 7.51 5.31
N ILE A 105 -3.16 8.46 6.17
CA ILE A 105 -2.74 8.14 7.54
C ILE A 105 -2.90 9.33 8.49
N THR A 106 -3.33 9.07 9.73
CA THR A 106 -3.39 10.11 10.79
C THR A 106 -2.00 10.37 11.38
N PRO A 107 -1.76 11.54 11.99
CA PRO A 107 -0.48 11.82 12.65
C PRO A 107 -0.12 10.82 13.75
N GLU A 108 -1.11 10.33 14.51
CA GLU A 108 -0.92 9.37 15.59
C GLU A 108 -0.46 8.02 15.03
N TYR A 109 -1.17 7.52 14.01
CA TYR A 109 -0.83 6.23 13.43
C TYR A 109 0.48 6.27 12.64
N GLN A 110 0.82 7.39 11.99
CA GLN A 110 2.12 7.57 11.35
C GLN A 110 3.28 7.38 12.34
N LYS A 111 3.18 7.98 13.53
CA LYS A 111 4.22 7.83 14.57
C LYS A 111 4.36 6.38 15.01
N LEU A 112 3.25 5.66 15.19
CA LEU A 112 3.26 4.25 15.60
C LEU A 112 3.85 3.37 14.48
N LEU A 113 3.31 3.47 13.27
CA LEU A 113 3.74 2.68 12.11
C LEU A 113 5.23 2.89 11.82
N TRP A 114 5.71 4.14 11.83
CA TRP A 114 7.13 4.43 11.63
C TRP A 114 7.97 3.85 12.76
N ASN A 115 7.78 4.34 14.00
CA ASN A 115 8.72 4.07 15.09
C ASN A 115 8.73 2.62 15.56
N GLN A 116 7.61 1.90 15.43
CA GLN A 116 7.47 0.56 15.99
C GLN A 116 7.53 -0.55 14.94
N SER A 117 7.47 -0.23 13.65
CA SER A 117 7.39 -1.26 12.59
C SER A 117 8.34 -1.04 11.42
N LEU A 118 8.45 0.18 10.90
CA LEU A 118 9.18 0.44 9.64
C LEU A 118 10.58 1.00 9.85
N ARG A 119 10.79 1.81 10.90
CA ARG A 119 12.02 2.58 11.13
C ARG A 119 13.27 1.70 11.14
N GLY A 120 13.20 0.52 11.76
CA GLY A 120 14.36 -0.37 11.92
C GLY A 120 14.96 -0.86 10.59
N GLY A 121 14.14 -1.12 9.58
CA GLY A 121 14.61 -1.54 8.25
C GLY A 121 14.84 -0.36 7.29
N CYS A 122 14.27 0.82 7.59
CA CYS A 122 14.18 1.92 6.62
C CYS A 122 15.13 3.09 6.90
N GLU A 123 15.31 3.50 8.17
CA GLU A 123 15.95 4.77 8.54
C GLU A 123 17.42 4.87 8.11
N GLN A 124 18.17 3.79 8.26
CA GLN A 124 19.63 3.77 8.11
C GLN A 124 20.10 3.41 6.69
N ASN A 125 19.18 3.31 5.71
CA ASN A 125 19.55 2.90 4.35
C ASN A 125 20.46 3.90 3.63
N GLU A 126 20.31 5.21 3.89
CA GLU A 126 21.21 6.24 3.39
C GLU A 126 21.14 7.50 4.27
N ARG A 127 22.01 8.48 3.95
CA ARG A 127 21.95 9.81 4.55
C ARG A 127 21.47 10.84 3.54
N HIS A 128 20.55 11.70 3.96
CA HIS A 128 20.06 12.85 3.21
C HIS A 128 20.40 14.11 4.01
N ASP A 129 21.23 14.99 3.43
CA ASP A 129 21.75 16.22 4.08
C ASP A 129 22.36 15.98 5.47
N GLY A 130 23.09 14.87 5.61
CA GLY A 130 23.76 14.49 6.86
C GLY A 130 22.83 13.86 7.91
N THR A 131 21.53 13.77 7.63
CA THR A 131 20.51 13.14 8.49
C THR A 131 20.06 11.79 7.93
N THR A 132 19.45 10.95 8.78
CA THR A 132 18.89 9.66 8.37
C THR A 132 17.48 9.83 7.80
N LEU A 133 16.99 8.83 7.06
CA LEU A 133 15.67 8.91 6.45
C LEU A 133 14.56 8.85 7.50
N ASN A 134 13.47 9.58 7.24
CA ASN A 134 12.25 9.60 8.03
C ASN A 134 11.06 9.04 7.22
N PHE A 135 9.87 9.06 7.80
CA PHE A 135 8.66 8.55 7.16
C PHE A 135 8.31 9.32 5.87
N GLU A 136 8.38 10.65 5.89
CA GLU A 136 8.10 11.49 4.73
C GLU A 136 9.13 11.35 3.60
N ASP A 137 10.31 10.78 3.85
CA ASP A 137 11.26 10.44 2.78
C ASP A 137 10.76 9.33 1.85
N PHE A 138 9.85 8.48 2.34
CA PHE A 138 9.28 7.36 1.59
C PHE A 138 7.82 7.56 1.18
N TRP A 139 7.07 8.40 1.90
CA TRP A 139 5.64 8.56 1.70
C TRP A 139 5.23 10.03 1.53
N HIS A 140 4.21 10.27 0.72
CA HIS A 140 3.41 11.49 0.75
C HIS A 140 2.19 11.27 1.65
N PRO A 141 2.20 11.77 2.89
CA PRO A 141 1.09 11.51 3.79
C PRO A 141 -0.13 12.36 3.43
N LEU A 142 -1.27 11.72 3.23
CA LEU A 142 -2.56 12.36 3.01
C LEU A 142 -3.37 12.30 4.32
N ARG A 143 -3.81 13.46 4.80
CA ARG A 143 -4.51 13.59 6.10
C ARG A 143 -6.02 13.59 5.88
N PRO A 144 -6.75 12.61 6.40
CA PRO A 144 -8.21 12.64 6.35
C PRO A 144 -8.76 13.63 7.39
N THR A 145 -9.95 14.17 7.13
CA THR A 145 -10.63 15.13 8.01
C THR A 145 -11.65 14.43 8.89
N ALA A 146 -11.75 14.83 10.15
CA ALA A 146 -12.76 14.28 11.07
C ALA A 146 -14.18 14.62 10.58
N VAL A 147 -15.04 13.61 10.53
CA VAL A 147 -16.45 13.78 10.18
C VAL A 147 -17.20 14.38 11.37
N LYS A 148 -17.80 15.55 11.15
CA LYS A 148 -18.58 16.24 12.20
C LYS A 148 -19.82 15.42 12.55
N ASN A 149 -20.22 15.46 13.82
CA ASN A 149 -21.42 14.79 14.35
C ASN A 149 -21.43 13.25 14.21
N SER A 150 -20.26 12.62 14.04
CA SER A 150 -20.14 11.17 14.08
C SER A 150 -20.20 10.65 15.53
N THR A 151 -20.87 9.52 15.74
CA THR A 151 -20.93 8.83 17.05
C THR A 151 -19.67 8.02 17.34
N THR A 152 -18.84 7.77 16.33
CA THR A 152 -17.54 7.09 16.41
C THR A 152 -16.43 7.99 15.87
N ILE A 153 -15.17 7.66 16.17
CA ILE A 153 -14.02 8.30 15.52
C ILE A 153 -14.08 7.96 14.03
N THR A 154 -14.46 8.93 13.22
CA THR A 154 -14.69 8.77 11.79
C THR A 154 -13.96 9.87 11.06
N HIS A 155 -13.22 9.50 10.02
CA HIS A 155 -12.53 10.44 9.16
C HIS A 155 -12.92 10.18 7.70
N GLU A 156 -12.85 11.22 6.89
CA GLU A 156 -13.13 11.16 5.45
C GLU A 156 -11.99 11.81 4.66
N ILE A 157 -11.81 11.35 3.42
CA ILE A 157 -10.90 11.97 2.45
C ILE A 157 -11.39 11.64 1.04
N GLN A 158 -11.28 12.61 0.13
CA GLN A 158 -11.46 12.39 -1.30
C GLN A 158 -10.10 12.10 -1.94
N LEU A 159 -9.99 10.98 -2.66
CA LEU A 159 -8.76 10.57 -3.34
C LEU A 159 -9.04 10.42 -4.83
N GLY A 160 -8.85 11.50 -5.61
CA GLY A 160 -9.13 11.47 -7.04
C GLY A 160 -10.59 11.07 -7.31
N ASP A 161 -10.78 9.96 -8.02
CA ASP A 161 -12.09 9.40 -8.35
C ASP A 161 -12.71 8.55 -7.20
N LEU A 162 -11.94 8.22 -6.16
CA LEU A 162 -12.37 7.46 -4.96
C LEU A 162 -12.81 8.38 -3.82
#